data_AF-F6H6Y9-F1
#
_entry.id   AF-F6H6Y9-F1
#
_cell.length_a   1.000
_cell.length_b   1.000
_cell.length_c   1.000
_cell.angle_alpha   90.00
_cell.angle_beta   90.00
_cell.angle_gamma   90.00
#
_symmetry.space_group_name_H-M   'P 1'
#
loop_
_entity.id
_entity.type
_entity.pdbx_description
1 polymer ?
#
loop_
_entity_poly.entity_id
_entity_poly.type
_entity_poly.pdbx_seq_one_letter_code
_entity_poly.pdbx_strand_id
1 'polypeptide(L)'
;MSVIQVPFQVPLEVNIVLIGFNNDGGYRYTVDAHKLEEFLRISFPSHRPSCLETSEPLDIEHHIVYNVFPAGQPELIALEKALKEAMVPAGTARESDYGREVPLFEVDATAVEPVFQKLYSYIFDMDNSGYNAAEMDRPVPSAIFIVNFDKVRMDPRNKEIDLDSLMYGKITQLTEEEMKRQEGEYIYRYRYNGGGASQVWLRLGRYSEKSSYRKNWVLKLIIREALIIFVLSLADVDPHLMMEDESLVWISNDVVIVLQHQNEKIPLSYVSERERRHAIPSQAQRHILAGLASAVGGLSAPYEKASHVHERPIVNWLWSVGCHPFGPFSNTSQMSQMLQDVALRNAIYARVDSALHRIRDTSEYVQTFAAEYLKTSLGEPSRARKISRALSYGWKSSTRRKLTCMNLYLTN
;
A
#
# COMPACT_ATOMS: atom_id res chain seq x y z
N MET A 1 -35.38 -10.42 -14.07
CA MET A 1 -34.68 -10.85 -12.82
C MET A 1 -33.20 -10.72 -13.10
N SER A 2 -32.54 -9.73 -12.51
CA SER A 2 -31.09 -9.58 -12.64
C SER A 2 -30.42 -10.84 -12.12
N VAL A 3 -29.50 -11.39 -12.91
CA VAL A 3 -28.66 -12.51 -12.47
C VAL A 3 -27.87 -11.99 -11.27
N ILE A 4 -28.03 -12.62 -10.11
CA ILE A 4 -27.21 -12.31 -8.93
C ILE A 4 -25.74 -12.47 -9.34
N GLN A 5 -25.05 -11.32 -9.48
CA GLN A 5 -23.63 -11.25 -9.81
C GLN A 5 -22.84 -11.78 -8.61
N VAL A 6 -22.25 -12.95 -8.75
CA VAL A 6 -21.30 -13.48 -7.77
C VAL A 6 -19.91 -13.01 -8.22
N PRO A 7 -19.22 -12.16 -7.44
CA PRO A 7 -17.88 -11.70 -7.80
C PRO A 7 -16.90 -12.88 -7.81
N PHE A 8 -15.88 -12.78 -8.65
CA PHE A 8 -14.79 -13.73 -8.72
C PHE A 8 -13.93 -13.63 -7.46
N GLN A 9 -13.81 -14.72 -6.71
CA GLN A 9 -13.07 -14.72 -5.45
C GLN A 9 -11.59 -15.01 -5.67
N VAL A 10 -10.74 -14.11 -5.17
CA VAL A 10 -9.27 -14.21 -5.25
C VAL A 10 -8.71 -14.22 -3.83
N PRO A 11 -7.88 -15.22 -3.45
CA PRO A 11 -7.20 -15.18 -2.16
C PRO A 11 -6.20 -14.01 -2.14
N LEU A 12 -6.18 -13.26 -1.04
CA LEU A 12 -5.20 -12.21 -0.80
C LEU A 12 -4.52 -12.46 0.54
N GLU A 13 -3.24 -12.79 0.50
CA GLU A 13 -2.43 -12.96 1.71
C GLU A 13 -1.98 -11.60 2.24
N VAL A 14 -2.21 -11.36 3.52
CA VAL A 14 -1.76 -10.18 4.26
C VAL A 14 -0.93 -10.65 5.43
N ASN A 15 0.39 -10.55 5.27
CA ASN A 15 1.32 -10.88 6.33
C ASN A 15 1.51 -9.67 7.25
N ILE A 16 1.53 -9.89 8.56
CA ILE A 16 1.69 -8.86 9.58
C ILE A 16 2.80 -9.30 10.51
N VAL A 17 3.85 -8.51 10.64
CA VAL A 17 4.97 -8.79 11.53
C VAL A 17 4.88 -7.88 12.76
N LEU A 18 4.77 -8.47 13.94
CA LEU A 18 4.68 -7.76 15.22
C LEU A 18 6.06 -7.72 15.89
N ILE A 19 6.59 -6.51 16.11
CA ILE A 19 7.91 -6.31 16.73
C ILE A 19 7.72 -5.51 18.03
N GLY A 20 8.26 -6.01 19.15
CA GLY A 20 8.13 -5.33 20.45
C GLY A 20 6.81 -5.57 21.18
N PHE A 21 6.10 -6.65 20.83
CA PHE A 21 4.83 -7.06 21.45
C PHE A 21 4.94 -8.36 22.23
N ASN A 22 6.15 -8.75 22.63
CA ASN A 22 6.42 -9.95 23.40
C ASN A 22 6.92 -9.60 24.81
N ASN A 23 6.35 -8.54 25.41
CA ASN A 23 6.79 -8.01 26.71
C ASN A 23 8.26 -7.53 26.70
N ASP A 24 8.76 -7.15 25.54
CA ASP A 24 10.14 -6.75 25.26
C ASP A 24 10.22 -5.29 24.80
N GLY A 25 9.25 -4.83 24.02
CA GLY A 25 9.14 -3.46 23.52
C GLY A 25 8.61 -2.41 24.51
N GLY A 26 8.22 -1.25 23.98
CA GLY A 26 7.72 -0.11 24.76
C GLY A 26 6.52 -0.48 25.64
N TYR A 27 6.50 0.05 26.87
CA TYR A 27 5.48 -0.25 27.89
C TYR A 27 5.27 -1.74 28.22
N ARG A 28 6.14 -2.62 27.70
CA ARG A 28 6.05 -4.09 27.82
C ARG A 28 4.70 -4.63 27.34
N TYR A 29 4.12 -4.02 26.31
CA TYR A 29 2.88 -4.52 25.73
C TYR A 29 3.04 -5.94 25.19
N THR A 30 1.97 -6.72 25.32
CA THR A 30 1.89 -8.08 24.81
C THR A 30 0.69 -8.20 23.88
N VAL A 31 0.91 -8.75 22.69
CA VAL A 31 -0.16 -9.06 21.73
C VAL A 31 -0.07 -10.52 21.36
N ASP A 32 -1.15 -11.26 21.62
CA ASP A 32 -1.30 -12.63 21.18
C ASP A 32 -1.55 -12.66 19.66
N ALA A 33 -0.56 -13.17 18.93
CA ALA A 33 -0.58 -13.21 17.46
C ALA A 33 -1.78 -14.00 16.92
N HIS A 34 -2.13 -15.13 17.53
CA HIS A 34 -3.25 -15.97 17.10
C HIS A 34 -4.59 -15.28 17.34
N LYS A 35 -4.77 -14.62 18.49
CA LYS A 35 -6.00 -13.84 18.75
C LYS A 35 -6.14 -12.66 17.80
N LEU A 36 -5.04 -11.99 17.44
CA LEU A 36 -5.06 -10.90 16.47
C LEU A 36 -5.43 -11.42 15.08
N GLU A 37 -4.80 -12.52 14.65
CA GLU A 37 -5.10 -13.20 13.38
C GLU A 37 -6.58 -13.59 13.30
N GLU A 38 -7.10 -14.24 14.34
CA GLU A 38 -8.51 -14.63 14.43
C GLU A 38 -9.44 -13.41 14.39
N PHE A 39 -9.12 -12.36 15.14
CA PHE A 39 -9.88 -11.12 15.14
C PHE A 39 -9.94 -10.48 13.74
N LEU A 40 -8.81 -10.41 13.03
CA LEU A 40 -8.74 -9.84 11.68
C LEU A 40 -9.53 -10.69 10.69
N ARG A 41 -9.39 -12.00 10.76
CA ARG A 41 -10.13 -12.96 9.92
C ARG A 41 -11.64 -12.83 10.11
N ILE A 42 -12.13 -12.69 11.35
CA ILE A 42 -13.57 -12.55 11.65
C ILE A 42 -14.08 -11.16 11.26
N SER A 43 -13.31 -10.11 11.55
CA SER A 43 -13.76 -8.72 11.37
C SER A 43 -13.66 -8.24 9.92
N PHE A 44 -12.68 -8.74 9.17
CA PHE A 44 -12.36 -8.28 7.82
C PHE A 44 -12.07 -9.48 6.88
N PRO A 45 -13.03 -10.39 6.69
CA PRO A 45 -12.81 -11.63 5.93
C PRO A 45 -12.65 -11.40 4.43
N SER A 46 -13.25 -10.34 3.89
CA SER A 46 -13.17 -10.02 2.47
C SER A 46 -13.06 -8.54 2.19
N HIS A 47 -12.55 -8.22 1.00
CA HIS A 47 -12.48 -6.87 0.49
C HIS A 47 -12.81 -6.82 -1.00
N ARG A 48 -13.86 -6.07 -1.34
CA ARG A 48 -14.23 -5.79 -2.71
C ARG A 48 -13.73 -4.39 -3.12
N PRO A 49 -12.78 -4.29 -4.05
CA PRO A 49 -12.30 -3.01 -4.55
C PRO A 49 -13.37 -2.32 -5.41
N SER A 50 -13.30 -0.98 -5.47
CA SER A 50 -14.14 -0.14 -6.32
C SER A 50 -13.31 0.60 -7.35
N CYS A 51 -13.86 0.82 -8.55
CA CYS A 51 -13.28 1.68 -9.56
C CYS A 51 -13.28 3.14 -9.09
N LEU A 52 -12.18 3.88 -9.28
CA LEU A 52 -12.12 5.29 -8.85
C LEU A 52 -13.02 6.22 -9.70
N GLU A 53 -13.18 5.91 -11.00
CA GLU A 53 -13.93 6.76 -11.93
C GLU A 53 -15.44 6.61 -11.76
N THR A 54 -15.91 5.35 -11.66
CA THR A 54 -17.34 5.05 -11.54
C THR A 54 -17.78 4.89 -10.10
N SER A 55 -16.85 4.75 -9.15
CA SER A 55 -17.11 4.31 -7.76
C SER A 55 -17.76 2.94 -7.63
N GLU A 56 -18.00 2.23 -8.74
CA GLU A 56 -18.66 0.93 -8.75
C GLU A 56 -17.72 -0.19 -8.29
N PRO A 57 -18.24 -1.18 -7.55
CA PRO A 57 -17.44 -2.31 -7.09
C PRO A 57 -17.11 -3.26 -8.25
N LEU A 58 -15.83 -3.64 -8.39
CA LEU A 58 -15.38 -4.56 -9.46
C LEU A 58 -16.00 -5.95 -9.32
N ASP A 59 -16.07 -6.75 -10.39
CA ASP A 59 -16.55 -8.14 -10.33
C ASP A 59 -15.56 -9.12 -9.69
N ILE A 60 -14.67 -8.63 -8.83
CA ILE A 60 -13.64 -9.37 -8.13
C ILE A 60 -13.76 -9.07 -6.64
N GLU A 61 -13.69 -10.10 -5.80
CA GLU A 61 -13.71 -10.00 -4.34
C GLU A 61 -12.48 -10.70 -3.77
N HIS A 62 -11.73 -10.02 -2.90
CA HIS A 62 -10.60 -10.63 -2.22
C HIS A 62 -11.10 -11.38 -0.99
N HIS A 63 -10.75 -12.64 -0.85
CA HIS A 63 -10.86 -13.36 0.41
C HIS A 63 -9.52 -13.23 1.14
N ILE A 64 -9.50 -12.52 2.26
CA ILE A 64 -8.25 -12.13 2.91
C ILE A 64 -7.80 -13.24 3.85
N VAL A 65 -6.56 -13.69 3.65
CA VAL A 65 -5.86 -14.63 4.52
C VAL A 65 -4.83 -13.84 5.31
N TYR A 66 -5.03 -13.71 6.62
CA TYR A 66 -4.08 -13.01 7.49
C TYR A 66 -3.09 -14.00 8.06
N ASN A 67 -1.81 -13.63 8.04
CA ASN A 67 -0.75 -14.35 8.74
C ASN A 67 -0.08 -13.37 9.71
N VAL A 68 -0.01 -13.71 10.99
CA VAL A 68 0.59 -12.82 12.01
C VAL A 68 1.85 -13.48 12.58
N PHE A 69 2.99 -12.82 12.40
CA PHE A 69 4.31 -13.30 12.80
C PHE A 69 4.84 -12.45 13.96
N PRO A 70 5.02 -13.01 15.16
CA PRO A 70 5.74 -12.34 16.24
C PRO A 70 7.24 -12.38 15.95
N ALA A 71 7.92 -11.23 15.98
CA ALA A 71 9.37 -11.14 15.95
C ALA A 71 9.95 -11.31 17.35
N GLY A 72 11.15 -11.86 17.44
CA GLY A 72 11.85 -12.08 18.70
C GLY A 72 12.51 -10.81 19.24
N GLN A 73 13.00 -10.92 20.47
CA GLN A 73 13.76 -9.88 21.15
C GLN A 73 15.05 -9.49 20.39
N PRO A 74 15.85 -10.43 19.83
CA PRO A 74 17.05 -10.05 19.06
C PRO A 74 16.72 -9.16 17.87
N GLU A 75 15.62 -9.43 17.16
CA GLU A 75 15.17 -8.62 16.02
C GLU A 75 14.73 -7.23 16.45
N LEU A 76 13.98 -7.13 17.57
CA LEU A 76 13.60 -5.86 18.17
C LEU A 76 14.83 -5.02 18.55
N ILE A 77 15.77 -5.60 19.30
CA ILE A 77 16.93 -4.87 19.82
C ILE A 77 17.86 -4.43 18.68
N ALA A 78 18.02 -5.25 17.63
CA ALA A 78 18.76 -4.86 16.43
C ALA A 78 18.14 -3.64 15.73
N LEU A 79 16.81 -3.58 15.66
CA LEU A 79 16.09 -2.43 15.10
C LEU A 79 16.18 -1.19 15.99
N GLU A 80 16.01 -1.35 17.31
CA GLU A 80 16.17 -0.24 18.27
C GLU A 80 17.59 0.34 18.23
N LYS A 81 18.61 -0.51 18.06
CA LYS A 81 20.01 -0.09 17.89
C LYS A 81 20.19 0.71 16.61
N ALA A 82 19.71 0.20 15.48
CA ALA A 82 19.80 0.90 14.21
C ALA A 82 19.06 2.25 14.23
N LEU A 83 17.90 2.31 14.88
CA LEU A 83 17.16 3.55 15.06
C LEU A 83 17.91 4.55 15.93
N LYS A 84 18.43 4.11 17.07
CA LYS A 84 19.23 4.94 17.97
C LYS A 84 20.46 5.54 17.27
N GLU A 85 21.13 4.76 16.44
CA GLU A 85 22.29 5.20 15.65
C GLU A 85 21.89 6.16 14.51
N ALA A 86 20.69 6.00 13.94
CA ALA A 86 20.18 6.84 12.86
C ALA A 86 19.51 8.15 13.34
N MET A 87 19.25 8.31 14.64
CA MET A 87 18.62 9.51 15.21
C MET A 87 19.59 10.70 15.20
N VAL A 88 19.23 11.74 14.46
CA VAL A 88 19.98 13.01 14.38
C VAL A 88 19.21 14.13 15.11
N PRO A 89 19.85 14.91 15.99
CA PRO A 89 19.20 16.05 16.64
C PRO A 89 18.70 17.09 15.62
N ALA A 90 17.44 17.49 15.72
CA ALA A 90 16.77 18.41 14.79
C ALA A 90 16.09 19.60 15.52
N GLY A 91 16.60 19.96 16.70
CA GLY A 91 16.08 21.08 17.51
C GLY A 91 15.06 20.63 18.54
N THR A 92 13.96 21.39 18.67
CA THR A 92 12.87 21.11 19.62
C THR A 92 11.54 20.93 18.90
N ALA A 93 10.72 20.02 19.42
CA ALA A 93 9.34 19.82 19.02
C ALA A 93 8.42 20.04 20.21
N ARG A 94 7.19 20.48 19.92
CA ARG A 94 6.15 20.59 20.94
C ARG A 94 5.41 19.26 21.00
N GLU A 95 5.23 18.73 22.21
CA GLU A 95 4.30 17.63 22.44
C GLU A 95 2.89 17.99 21.95
N SER A 96 2.10 16.99 21.57
CA SER A 96 0.69 17.19 21.17
C SER A 96 -0.12 17.86 22.29
N ASP A 97 -1.20 18.55 21.94
CA ASP A 97 -2.16 19.16 22.89
C ASP A 97 -1.57 20.19 23.85
N TYR A 98 -0.87 21.20 23.30
CA TYR A 98 -0.27 22.32 24.04
C TYR A 98 0.87 21.94 25.00
N GLY A 99 1.45 20.76 24.88
CA GLY A 99 2.51 20.26 25.76
C GLY A 99 3.83 21.04 25.70
N ARG A 100 4.80 20.57 26.50
CA ARG A 100 6.13 21.19 26.65
C ARG A 100 6.97 21.07 25.37
N GLU A 101 7.97 21.93 25.23
CA GLU A 101 8.99 21.74 24.22
C GLU A 101 9.98 20.68 24.68
N VAL A 102 10.18 19.67 23.84
CA VAL A 102 11.09 18.54 24.06
C VAL A 102 12.09 18.44 22.90
N PRO A 103 13.26 17.83 23.12
CA PRO A 103 14.20 17.56 22.04
C PRO A 103 13.56 16.76 20.90
N LEU A 104 13.84 17.19 19.67
CA LEU A 104 13.40 16.54 18.45
C LEU A 104 14.57 15.80 17.82
N PHE A 105 14.34 14.57 17.43
CA PHE A 105 15.23 13.77 16.59
C PHE A 105 14.57 13.46 15.26
N GLU A 106 15.35 13.45 14.19
CA GLU A 106 14.93 12.99 12.87
C GLU A 106 15.70 11.73 12.50
N VAL A 107 14.99 10.80 11.87
CA VAL A 107 15.53 9.53 11.38
C VAL A 107 15.28 9.48 9.87
N ASP A 108 16.32 9.30 9.08
CA ASP A 108 16.15 8.92 7.69
C ASP A 108 15.72 7.46 7.64
N ALA A 109 14.49 7.21 7.18
CA ALA A 109 13.93 5.87 7.07
C ALA A 109 14.82 4.93 6.23
N THR A 110 15.52 5.45 5.22
CA THR A 110 16.41 4.67 4.36
C THR A 110 17.62 4.10 5.09
N ALA A 111 18.01 4.69 6.23
CA ALA A 111 19.12 4.22 7.04
C ALA A 111 18.78 2.95 7.83
N VAL A 112 17.52 2.77 8.23
CA VAL A 112 17.06 1.62 9.04
C VAL A 112 16.48 0.48 8.20
N GLU A 113 16.10 0.81 6.97
CA GLU A 113 15.63 -0.11 5.95
C GLU A 113 16.44 -1.42 5.84
N PRO A 114 17.78 -1.43 5.75
CA PRO A 114 18.55 -2.68 5.61
C PRO A 114 18.27 -3.71 6.73
N VAL A 115 18.00 -3.24 7.95
CA VAL A 115 17.71 -4.12 9.09
C VAL A 115 16.32 -4.75 8.97
N PHE A 116 15.32 -3.98 8.55
CA PHE A 116 14.00 -4.52 8.21
C PHE A 116 14.06 -5.51 7.05
N GLN A 117 14.95 -5.29 6.06
CA GLN A 117 15.12 -6.21 4.94
C GLN A 117 15.72 -7.54 5.39
N LYS A 118 16.68 -7.50 6.32
CA LYS A 118 17.26 -8.71 6.90
C LYS A 118 16.21 -9.51 7.67
N LEU A 119 15.39 -8.83 8.47
CA LEU A 119 14.28 -9.47 9.20
C LEU A 119 13.26 -10.06 8.22
N TYR A 120 12.89 -9.29 7.20
CA TYR A 120 12.01 -9.76 6.15
C TYR A 120 12.54 -11.04 5.49
N SER A 121 13.80 -11.01 5.06
CA SER A 121 14.40 -12.13 4.34
C SER A 121 14.55 -13.37 5.22
N TYR A 122 14.74 -13.19 6.53
CA TYR A 122 14.73 -14.28 7.51
C TYR A 122 13.34 -14.90 7.72
N ILE A 123 12.29 -14.08 7.91
CA ILE A 123 10.93 -14.57 8.17
C ILE A 123 10.38 -15.35 6.96
N PHE A 124 10.69 -14.88 5.75
CA PHE A 124 10.12 -15.43 4.52
C PHE A 124 11.12 -16.26 3.70
N ASP A 125 12.27 -16.61 4.30
CA ASP A 125 13.30 -17.47 3.72
C ASP A 125 13.72 -17.05 2.30
N MET A 126 14.13 -15.79 2.17
CA MET A 126 14.42 -15.15 0.87
C MET A 126 15.90 -15.18 0.48
N ASP A 127 16.82 -15.64 1.34
CA ASP A 127 18.27 -15.62 1.09
C ASP A 127 19.00 -16.89 1.57
N ASN A 128 19.45 -17.75 0.63
CA ASN A 128 20.77 -18.43 0.68
C ASN A 128 21.10 -19.37 -0.52
N SER A 129 20.29 -19.47 -1.56
CA SER A 129 20.66 -20.22 -2.79
C SER A 129 20.67 -19.31 -4.00
N GLY A 130 21.77 -19.35 -4.76
CA GLY A 130 21.92 -18.61 -6.00
C GLY A 130 20.74 -18.85 -6.94
N TYR A 131 20.25 -17.76 -7.52
CA TYR A 131 19.12 -17.67 -8.44
C TYR A 131 19.06 -18.85 -9.41
N ASN A 132 18.27 -19.87 -9.08
CA ASN A 132 17.88 -20.89 -10.03
C ASN A 132 16.70 -20.36 -10.83
N ALA A 133 16.68 -20.61 -12.15
CA ALA A 133 15.58 -20.18 -13.03
C ALA A 133 14.18 -20.71 -12.61
N ALA A 134 14.12 -21.71 -11.70
CA ALA A 134 12.90 -22.24 -11.11
C ALA A 134 12.38 -21.47 -9.88
N GLU A 135 13.18 -20.59 -9.26
CA GLU A 135 12.78 -19.76 -8.11
C GLU A 135 12.10 -18.43 -8.52
N MET A 136 12.12 -18.09 -9.82
CA MET A 136 11.46 -16.88 -10.34
C MET A 136 9.92 -16.94 -10.25
N ASP A 137 9.34 -18.13 -10.08
CA ASP A 137 7.90 -18.38 -9.97
C ASP A 137 7.42 -18.51 -8.51
N ARG A 138 8.25 -18.20 -7.50
CA ARG A 138 7.79 -18.17 -6.10
C ARG A 138 7.17 -16.81 -5.78
N PRO A 139 5.93 -16.75 -5.24
CA PRO A 139 5.28 -15.49 -4.95
C PRO A 139 6.01 -14.84 -3.78
N VAL A 140 6.72 -13.74 -4.05
CA VAL A 140 7.39 -13.00 -2.98
C VAL A 140 6.31 -12.32 -2.11
N PRO A 141 6.20 -12.67 -0.81
CA PRO A 141 5.13 -12.18 0.05
C PRO A 141 5.21 -10.66 0.21
N SER A 142 4.07 -10.06 0.59
CA SER A 142 4.02 -8.69 1.10
C SER A 142 3.69 -8.72 2.58
N ALA A 143 4.31 -7.86 3.41
CA ALA A 143 3.91 -7.71 4.81
C ALA A 143 3.91 -6.28 5.33
N ILE A 144 3.23 -6.15 6.46
CA ILE A 144 3.10 -4.94 7.23
C ILE A 144 3.85 -5.13 8.53
N PHE A 145 4.88 -4.31 8.77
CA PHE A 145 5.58 -4.29 10.04
C PHE A 145 4.87 -3.34 11.01
N ILE A 146 4.47 -3.87 12.16
CA ILE A 146 3.93 -3.12 13.28
C ILE A 146 4.96 -3.17 14.40
N VAL A 147 5.46 -2.00 14.77
CA VAL A 147 6.58 -1.86 15.71
C VAL A 147 6.13 -1.16 16.99
N ASN A 148 6.64 -1.64 18.13
CA ASN A 148 6.44 -1.03 19.44
C ASN A 148 7.79 -0.92 20.17
N PHE A 149 8.58 0.07 19.78
CA PHE A 149 9.92 0.27 20.34
C PHE A 149 9.91 0.91 21.73
N ASP A 150 10.93 0.61 22.52
CA ASP A 150 11.20 1.23 23.80
C ASP A 150 11.99 2.54 23.61
N LYS A 151 11.31 3.68 23.78
CA LYS A 151 11.94 5.00 23.64
C LYS A 151 13.08 5.23 24.64
N VAL A 152 13.03 4.69 25.85
CA VAL A 152 14.09 4.91 26.84
C VAL A 152 15.38 4.21 26.39
N ARG A 153 15.26 3.03 25.79
CA ARG A 153 16.39 2.30 25.19
C ARG A 153 16.93 2.97 23.94
N MET A 154 16.03 3.46 23.09
CA MET A 154 16.37 4.16 21.86
C MET A 154 16.90 5.58 22.08
N ASP A 155 16.79 6.15 23.28
CA ASP A 155 17.23 7.53 23.54
C ASP A 155 18.74 7.66 23.25
N PRO A 156 19.14 8.44 22.23
CA PRO A 156 20.55 8.62 21.88
C PRO A 156 21.35 9.37 22.95
N ARG A 157 20.66 10.09 23.86
CA ARG A 157 21.29 10.77 25.01
C ARG A 157 21.70 9.76 26.08
N ASN A 158 21.01 8.62 26.15
CA ASN A 158 21.28 7.59 27.13
C ASN A 158 22.41 6.66 26.66
N LYS A 159 23.60 6.85 27.24
CA LYS A 159 24.80 6.05 26.94
C LYS A 159 25.02 4.88 27.90
N GLU A 160 24.20 4.77 28.93
CA GLU A 160 24.37 3.75 29.99
C GLU A 160 23.79 2.40 29.58
N ILE A 161 22.81 2.40 28.67
CA ILE A 161 22.16 1.16 28.19
C ILE A 161 23.00 0.52 27.08
N ASP A 162 23.59 -0.63 27.41
CA ASP A 162 24.21 -1.52 26.43
C ASP A 162 23.15 -2.42 25.77
N LEU A 163 22.74 -2.06 24.56
CA LEU A 163 21.77 -2.83 23.77
C LEU A 163 22.29 -4.22 23.38
N ASP A 164 23.60 -4.40 23.19
CA ASP A 164 24.16 -5.69 22.77
C ASP A 164 24.00 -6.74 23.88
N SER A 165 24.13 -6.33 25.14
CA SER A 165 23.85 -7.19 26.30
C SER A 165 22.37 -7.63 26.38
N LEU A 166 21.45 -6.81 25.86
CA LEU A 166 20.02 -7.06 25.86
C LEU A 166 19.55 -7.94 24.70
N MET A 167 20.39 -8.25 23.71
CA MET A 167 20.03 -9.14 22.60
C MET A 167 19.57 -10.52 23.11
N TYR A 168 20.30 -11.06 24.09
CA TYR A 168 20.00 -12.36 24.74
C TYR A 168 19.76 -12.24 26.25
N GLY A 169 19.86 -11.02 26.79
CA GLY A 169 19.58 -10.73 28.19
C GLY A 169 18.09 -10.79 28.53
N LYS A 170 17.75 -10.92 29.81
CA LYS A 170 16.36 -10.90 30.25
C LYS A 170 15.87 -9.46 30.38
N ILE A 171 14.85 -9.09 29.62
CA ILE A 171 14.14 -7.82 29.80
C ILE A 171 13.17 -7.95 30.98
N THR A 172 13.32 -7.08 31.97
CA THR A 172 12.47 -7.06 33.16
C THR A 172 11.17 -6.29 32.93
N GLN A 173 10.18 -6.58 33.79
CA GLN A 173 8.96 -5.78 33.89
C GLN A 173 9.29 -4.36 34.34
N LEU A 174 8.49 -3.40 33.88
CA LEU A 174 8.61 -2.00 34.27
C LEU A 174 7.84 -1.74 35.57
N THR A 175 8.43 -0.97 36.46
CA THR A 175 7.75 -0.37 37.61
C THR A 175 6.86 0.80 37.15
N GLU A 176 5.91 1.24 37.99
CA GLU A 176 5.04 2.38 37.66
C GLU A 176 5.83 3.68 37.40
N GLU A 177 6.94 3.89 38.11
CA GLU A 177 7.87 5.00 37.90
C GLU A 177 8.51 4.93 36.51
N GLU A 178 8.98 3.76 36.10
CA GLU A 178 9.61 3.56 34.78
C GLU A 178 8.59 3.66 33.65
N MET A 179 7.36 3.17 33.85
CA MET A 179 6.27 3.34 32.89
C MET A 179 5.97 4.81 32.60
N LYS A 180 6.02 5.69 33.62
CA LYS A 180 5.84 7.14 33.42
C LYS A 180 6.97 7.78 32.62
N ARG A 181 8.18 7.21 32.70
CA ARG A 181 9.37 7.69 31.96
C ARG A 181 9.48 7.10 30.56
N GLN A 182 8.59 6.18 30.19
CA GLN A 182 8.65 5.43 28.94
C GLN A 182 8.51 6.30 27.69
N GLU A 183 7.99 7.53 27.81
CA GLU A 183 7.97 8.50 26.71
C GLU A 183 9.33 9.12 26.39
N GLY A 184 10.34 8.91 27.23
CA GLY A 184 11.73 9.37 27.02
C GLY A 184 11.92 10.89 27.05
N GLU A 185 10.86 11.69 27.16
CA GLU A 185 10.90 13.15 27.09
C GLU A 185 11.56 13.67 25.79
N TYR A 186 11.34 12.96 24.67
CA TYR A 186 11.76 13.39 23.35
C TYR A 186 10.76 12.92 22.28
N ILE A 187 10.81 13.58 21.14
CA ILE A 187 10.05 13.20 19.95
C ILE A 187 11.06 12.78 18.88
N TYR A 188 10.78 11.68 18.19
CA TYR A 188 11.50 11.32 16.97
C TYR A 188 10.53 11.15 15.81
N ARG A 189 10.99 11.41 14.59
CA ARG A 189 10.18 11.38 13.37
C ARG A 189 10.95 10.78 12.22
N TYR A 190 10.26 10.09 11.33
CA TYR A 190 10.86 9.56 10.12
C TYR A 190 10.74 10.58 8.99
N ARG A 191 11.79 10.70 8.18
CA ARG A 191 11.75 11.32 6.86
C ARG A 191 12.22 10.31 5.84
N TYR A 192 11.65 10.37 4.64
CA TYR A 192 12.04 9.49 3.54
C TYR A 192 12.64 10.32 2.42
N ASN A 193 13.94 10.18 2.13
CA ASN A 193 14.64 10.94 1.08
C ASN A 193 14.36 12.46 1.11
N GLY A 194 14.41 13.07 2.30
CA GLY A 194 14.12 14.51 2.46
C GLY A 194 12.64 14.90 2.26
N GLY A 195 11.72 13.94 2.28
CA GLY A 195 10.28 14.15 2.26
C GLY A 195 9.71 14.76 3.55
N GLY A 196 8.38 14.72 3.66
CA GLY A 196 7.63 15.11 4.85
C GLY A 196 7.96 14.23 6.06
N ALA A 197 7.76 14.78 7.26
CA ALA A 197 7.84 13.98 8.48
C ALA A 197 6.64 13.02 8.56
N SER A 198 6.88 11.75 8.86
CA SER A 198 5.83 10.75 9.03
C SER A 198 6.16 9.73 10.12
N GLN A 199 5.13 9.05 10.59
CA GLN A 199 5.22 7.87 11.47
C GLN A 199 4.98 6.56 10.72
N VAL A 200 4.68 6.67 9.41
CA VAL A 200 4.27 5.60 8.52
C VAL A 200 4.86 5.88 7.15
N TRP A 201 5.48 4.89 6.51
CA TRP A 201 5.98 5.08 5.15
C TRP A 201 5.92 3.80 4.31
N LEU A 202 5.85 4.00 3.00
CA LEU A 202 6.03 2.94 2.01
C LEU A 202 7.51 2.79 1.66
N ARG A 203 8.02 1.57 1.67
CA ARG A 203 9.42 1.26 1.37
C ARG A 203 9.63 0.93 -0.11
N LEU A 204 10.87 0.97 -0.62
CA LEU A 204 11.24 0.42 -1.93
C LEU A 204 10.86 -1.06 -2.09
N GLY A 205 10.96 -1.88 -1.03
CA GLY A 205 10.56 -3.30 -1.04
C GLY A 205 9.04 -3.55 -0.97
N ARG A 206 8.62 -4.82 -0.85
CA ARG A 206 7.19 -5.23 -0.78
C ARG A 206 6.54 -5.05 0.61
N TYR A 207 7.06 -4.13 1.42
CA TYR A 207 6.71 -3.99 2.83
C TYR A 207 6.40 -2.54 3.19
N SER A 208 5.50 -2.37 4.14
CA SER A 208 5.10 -1.05 4.66
C SER A 208 5.24 -1.02 6.18
N GLU A 209 5.69 0.10 6.73
CA GLU A 209 5.96 0.26 8.15
C GLU A 209 4.99 1.24 8.79
N LYS A 210 4.48 0.89 9.97
CA LYS A 210 3.47 1.68 10.68
C LYS A 210 3.69 1.69 12.20
N SER A 211 3.83 2.89 12.77
CA SER A 211 3.48 3.15 14.17
C SER A 211 1.95 3.40 14.29
N SER A 212 1.28 2.77 15.26
CA SER A 212 -0.19 2.61 15.37
C SER A 212 -0.98 3.95 15.26
N TYR A 213 -1.96 4.14 14.35
CA TYR A 213 -3.42 3.84 14.48
C TYR A 213 -4.16 3.70 13.11
N ARG A 214 -5.31 2.97 13.08
CA ARG A 214 -6.34 2.61 12.03
C ARG A 214 -6.52 3.53 10.78
N LYS A 215 -7.00 3.17 9.56
CA LYS A 215 -7.58 1.99 8.84
C LYS A 215 -7.59 2.25 7.29
N ASN A 216 -7.45 1.18 6.50
CA ASN A 216 -7.97 0.78 5.15
C ASN A 216 -7.78 1.62 3.84
N TRP A 217 -7.46 0.87 2.76
CA TRP A 217 -6.94 1.28 1.43
C TRP A 217 -7.84 0.85 0.24
N VAL A 218 -7.80 1.54 -0.92
CA VAL A 218 -8.51 1.20 -2.19
C VAL A 218 -7.72 1.70 -3.44
N LEU A 219 -7.90 1.04 -4.60
CA LEU A 219 -7.08 1.09 -5.83
C LEU A 219 -7.84 1.49 -7.12
N LYS A 220 -7.15 2.03 -8.15
CA LYS A 220 -7.68 2.54 -9.45
C LYS A 220 -7.31 1.62 -10.64
N LEU A 221 -7.89 1.90 -11.82
CA LEU A 221 -7.82 1.17 -13.09
C LEU A 221 -7.50 2.15 -14.26
N ILE A 222 -6.76 1.71 -15.29
CA ILE A 222 -6.96 1.95 -16.74
C ILE A 222 -5.82 1.19 -17.47
N ILE A 223 -6.13 0.44 -18.54
CA ILE A 223 -5.14 -0.01 -19.54
C ILE A 223 -5.59 0.51 -20.90
N ARG A 224 -4.79 1.34 -21.58
CA ARG A 224 -4.99 1.69 -23.00
C ARG A 224 -3.66 1.92 -23.73
N GLU A 225 -3.70 1.69 -25.04
CA GLU A 225 -2.56 1.75 -25.96
C GLU A 225 -2.22 3.20 -26.35
N ALA A 226 -0.90 3.48 -26.35
CA ALA A 226 -0.25 4.75 -26.70
C ALA A 226 -0.64 5.97 -25.84
N LEU A 227 -0.03 6.07 -24.64
CA LEU A 227 -0.05 7.29 -23.84
C LEU A 227 0.99 8.29 -24.37
N ILE A 228 0.57 9.51 -24.69
CA ILE A 228 1.49 10.58 -25.10
C ILE A 228 1.95 11.35 -23.85
N ILE A 229 3.25 11.52 -23.70
CA ILE A 229 3.85 12.28 -22.60
C ILE A 229 4.35 13.61 -23.15
N PHE A 230 3.81 14.72 -22.66
CA PHE A 230 4.33 16.06 -22.90
C PHE A 230 5.10 16.55 -21.68
N VAL A 231 6.36 16.91 -21.89
CA VAL A 231 7.15 17.66 -20.90
C VAL A 231 7.25 19.08 -21.39
N LEU A 232 6.53 19.99 -20.73
CA LEU A 232 6.50 21.39 -21.08
C LEU A 232 7.58 22.12 -20.27
N SER A 233 8.65 22.52 -20.94
CA SER A 233 9.64 23.41 -20.35
C SER A 233 9.09 24.83 -20.36
N LEU A 234 8.85 25.39 -19.18
CA LEU A 234 8.28 26.72 -18.99
C LEU A 234 9.37 27.77 -18.74
N ALA A 235 10.44 27.75 -19.54
CA ALA A 235 11.47 28.77 -19.48
C ALA A 235 10.86 30.17 -19.76
N ASP A 236 11.24 31.16 -18.94
CA ASP A 236 10.79 32.56 -19.04
C ASP A 236 9.28 32.82 -18.87
N VAL A 237 8.53 31.82 -18.37
CA VAL A 237 7.11 31.94 -17.96
C VAL A 237 7.04 32.19 -16.45
N ASP A 238 5.87 32.55 -15.92
CA ASP A 238 5.65 32.78 -14.49
C ASP A 238 6.30 31.65 -13.63
N PRO A 239 7.24 32.02 -12.75
CA PRO A 239 7.92 31.14 -11.82
C PRO A 239 7.04 30.23 -10.95
N HIS A 240 5.78 30.61 -10.73
CA HIS A 240 4.84 29.91 -9.84
C HIS A 240 3.70 29.22 -10.60
N LEU A 241 3.73 29.20 -11.93
CA LEU A 241 2.69 28.56 -12.72
C LEU A 241 2.65 27.06 -12.41
N MET A 242 1.50 26.58 -11.94
CA MET A 242 1.25 25.17 -11.66
C MET A 242 -0.08 24.76 -12.29
N MET A 243 -0.32 23.44 -12.39
CA MET A 243 -1.62 22.90 -12.77
C MET A 243 -2.60 22.99 -11.58
N GLU A 244 -3.82 22.49 -11.79
CA GLU A 244 -4.82 22.34 -10.74
C GLU A 244 -4.28 21.55 -9.53
N ASP A 245 -4.76 21.91 -8.33
CA ASP A 245 -4.34 21.34 -7.04
C ASP A 245 -2.83 21.47 -6.72
N GLU A 246 -2.20 22.54 -7.22
CA GLU A 246 -0.76 22.81 -7.02
C GLU A 246 0.14 21.66 -7.51
N SER A 247 -0.33 20.94 -8.53
CA SER A 247 0.39 19.83 -9.15
C SER A 247 1.27 20.30 -10.31
N LEU A 248 2.42 19.65 -10.49
CA LEU A 248 3.27 19.79 -11.68
C LEU A 248 2.92 18.76 -12.77
N VAL A 249 1.97 17.87 -12.49
CA VAL A 249 1.49 16.85 -13.42
C VAL A 249 -0.01 16.97 -13.60
N TRP A 250 -0.44 16.97 -14.85
CA TRP A 250 -1.83 16.81 -15.22
C TRP A 250 -1.99 15.50 -16.00
N ILE A 251 -3.02 14.74 -15.65
CA ILE A 251 -3.19 13.36 -16.10
C ILE A 251 -4.58 13.24 -16.71
N SER A 252 -4.62 12.76 -17.94
CA SER A 252 -5.84 12.31 -18.62
C SER A 252 -5.70 10.85 -19.01
N ASN A 253 -6.76 10.29 -19.60
CA ASN A 253 -6.80 8.90 -20.03
C ASN A 253 -5.80 8.60 -21.17
N ASP A 254 -5.50 9.61 -22.00
CA ASP A 254 -4.68 9.43 -23.21
C ASP A 254 -3.37 10.25 -23.18
N VAL A 255 -3.23 11.18 -22.23
CA VAL A 255 -2.13 12.13 -22.17
C VAL A 255 -1.66 12.37 -20.74
N VAL A 256 -0.34 12.44 -20.56
CA VAL A 256 0.31 12.97 -19.34
C VAL A 256 1.06 14.23 -19.70
N ILE A 257 0.74 15.34 -19.02
CA ILE A 257 1.42 16.62 -19.18
C ILE A 257 2.19 16.92 -17.90
N VAL A 258 3.49 17.16 -18.03
CA VAL A 258 4.38 17.50 -16.92
C VAL A 258 4.97 18.88 -17.16
N LEU A 259 4.91 19.73 -16.14
CA LEU A 259 5.55 21.04 -16.14
C LEU A 259 6.97 20.93 -15.59
N GLN A 260 7.93 21.50 -16.32
CA GLN A 260 9.31 21.65 -15.89
C GLN A 260 9.68 23.13 -15.86
N HIS A 261 10.07 23.62 -14.68
CA HIS A 261 10.60 24.98 -14.51
C HIS A 261 12.11 24.95 -14.31
N GLN A 262 12.76 26.08 -14.59
CA GLN A 262 14.16 26.33 -14.21
C GLN A 262 14.32 26.69 -12.73
N ASN A 263 13.22 27.01 -12.04
CA ASN A 263 13.24 27.33 -10.61
C ASN A 263 13.54 26.10 -9.76
N GLU A 264 14.31 26.31 -8.70
CA GLU A 264 14.67 25.23 -7.78
C GLU A 264 13.48 24.72 -6.97
N LYS A 265 12.63 25.63 -6.46
CA LYS A 265 11.50 25.29 -5.56
C LYS A 265 10.31 26.24 -5.76
N ILE A 266 9.10 25.69 -5.78
CA ILE A 266 7.85 26.45 -5.79
C ILE A 266 7.11 26.19 -4.47
N PRO A 267 6.76 27.23 -3.68
CA PRO A 267 6.04 27.04 -2.42
C PRO A 267 4.62 26.53 -2.66
N LEU A 268 4.21 25.52 -1.87
CA LEU A 268 2.88 24.94 -1.90
C LEU A 268 2.05 25.42 -0.69
N SER A 269 0.73 25.30 -0.76
CA SER A 269 -0.18 25.54 0.37
C SER A 269 -0.06 24.48 1.46
N TYR A 270 0.55 23.34 1.17
CA TYR A 270 0.78 22.28 2.14
C TYR A 270 1.86 22.65 3.16
N VAL A 271 1.57 22.37 4.42
CA VAL A 271 2.50 22.52 5.54
C VAL A 271 2.69 21.14 6.15
N SER A 272 3.94 20.74 6.38
CA SER A 272 4.22 19.65 7.31
C SER A 272 5.03 20.22 8.44
N GLU A 273 4.44 20.12 9.64
CA GLU A 273 4.96 20.68 10.88
C GLU A 273 5.01 22.21 10.85
N ARG A 274 6.22 22.79 10.88
CA ARG A 274 6.45 24.24 10.84
C ARG A 274 6.93 24.71 9.46
N GLU A 275 7.13 23.78 8.52
CA GLU A 275 7.73 24.07 7.22
C GLU A 275 6.71 23.94 6.10
N ARG A 276 6.60 25.01 5.32
CA ARG A 276 5.87 25.00 4.06
C ARG A 276 6.54 24.04 3.09
N ARG A 277 5.76 23.19 2.46
CA ARG A 277 6.26 22.24 1.46
C ARG A 277 6.50 22.97 0.15
N HIS A 278 7.42 22.42 -0.63
CA HIS A 278 7.80 22.98 -1.91
C HIS A 278 7.74 21.88 -2.96
N ALA A 279 7.18 22.20 -4.13
CA ALA A 279 7.38 21.39 -5.32
C ALA A 279 8.79 21.64 -5.86
N ILE A 280 9.39 20.61 -6.46
CA ILE A 280 10.72 20.66 -7.07
C ILE A 280 10.56 20.43 -8.58
N PRO A 281 10.37 21.50 -9.38
CA PRO A 281 10.08 21.36 -10.80
C PRO A 281 11.19 20.74 -11.63
N SER A 282 12.43 20.80 -11.14
CA SER A 282 13.58 20.15 -11.77
C SER A 282 13.48 18.61 -11.76
N GLN A 283 12.65 18.03 -10.89
CA GLN A 283 12.43 16.58 -10.81
C GLN A 283 11.32 16.10 -11.75
N ALA A 284 11.36 16.50 -13.03
CA ALA A 284 10.35 16.11 -14.02
C ALA A 284 10.15 14.60 -14.12
N GLN A 285 11.21 13.80 -13.97
CA GLN A 285 11.15 12.32 -13.99
C GLN A 285 10.17 11.75 -12.96
N ARG A 286 10.14 12.32 -11.76
CA ARG A 286 9.22 11.92 -10.70
C ARG A 286 7.78 12.18 -11.11
N HIS A 287 7.50 13.36 -11.64
CA HIS A 287 6.16 13.75 -12.08
C HIS A 287 5.69 12.93 -13.29
N ILE A 288 6.60 12.62 -14.22
CA ILE A 288 6.35 11.68 -15.33
C ILE A 288 5.99 10.29 -14.77
N LEU A 289 6.75 9.79 -13.80
CA LEU A 289 6.49 8.49 -13.19
C LEU A 289 5.16 8.46 -12.45
N ALA A 290 4.79 9.51 -11.71
CA ALA A 290 3.47 9.64 -11.08
C ALA A 290 2.35 9.62 -12.14
N GLY A 291 2.53 10.38 -13.22
CA GLY A 291 1.59 10.42 -14.34
C GLY A 291 1.39 9.04 -14.98
N LEU A 292 2.48 8.34 -15.28
CA LEU A 292 2.44 6.99 -15.86
C LEU A 292 1.88 5.95 -14.90
N ALA A 293 2.26 6.02 -13.62
CA ALA A 293 1.75 5.14 -12.58
C ALA A 293 0.22 5.24 -12.47
N SER A 294 -0.33 6.44 -12.55
CA SER A 294 -1.78 6.64 -12.54
C SER A 294 -2.47 6.30 -13.85
N ALA A 295 -1.95 6.77 -14.99
CA ALA A 295 -2.61 6.60 -16.29
C ALA A 295 -2.53 5.17 -16.82
N VAL A 296 -1.38 4.49 -16.66
CA VAL A 296 -1.12 3.15 -17.18
C VAL A 296 -1.20 2.09 -16.09
N GLY A 297 -0.67 2.39 -14.90
CA GLY A 297 -0.69 1.44 -13.78
C GLY A 297 -2.03 1.40 -13.03
N GLY A 298 -2.95 2.34 -13.31
CA GLY A 298 -4.15 2.52 -12.53
C GLY A 298 -3.85 2.82 -11.05
N LEU A 299 -2.71 3.41 -10.73
CA LEU A 299 -2.37 3.71 -9.34
C LEU A 299 -3.02 5.03 -8.90
N SER A 300 -3.79 4.99 -7.82
CA SER A 300 -4.11 6.19 -7.05
C SER A 300 -2.91 6.58 -6.21
N ALA A 301 -2.79 7.86 -5.88
CA ALA A 301 -1.82 8.28 -4.89
C ALA A 301 -2.06 7.52 -3.56
N PRO A 302 -1.01 7.12 -2.81
CA PRO A 302 -1.15 6.44 -1.52
C PRO A 302 -1.88 7.24 -0.43
N TYR A 303 -2.27 8.48 -0.69
CA TYR A 303 -3.09 9.25 0.24
C TYR A 303 -4.50 9.47 -0.32
N GLU A 304 -4.87 8.88 -1.44
CA GLU A 304 -6.18 9.06 -2.08
C GLU A 304 -6.97 7.76 -2.11
N LYS A 305 -8.28 7.88 -1.90
CA LYS A 305 -9.20 6.74 -1.94
C LYS A 305 -10.54 7.14 -2.54
N ALA A 306 -11.08 6.29 -3.41
CA ALA A 306 -12.46 6.38 -3.89
C ALA A 306 -13.45 6.29 -2.71
N SER A 307 -14.45 7.17 -2.68
CA SER A 307 -15.57 7.04 -1.75
C SER A 307 -16.89 7.17 -2.48
N HIS A 308 -17.61 6.05 -2.59
CA HIS A 308 -18.96 6.02 -3.14
C HIS A 308 -19.94 6.85 -2.30
N VAL A 309 -19.74 6.92 -0.97
CA VAL A 309 -20.64 7.70 -0.08
C VAL A 309 -20.50 9.20 -0.31
N HIS A 310 -19.31 9.66 -0.67
CA HIS A 310 -19.02 11.09 -0.85
C HIS A 310 -18.98 11.51 -2.32
N GLU A 311 -19.13 10.57 -3.25
CA GLU A 311 -19.05 10.77 -4.70
C GLU A 311 -17.79 11.53 -5.16
N ARG A 312 -16.71 11.43 -4.37
CA ARG A 312 -15.43 12.09 -4.64
C ARG A 312 -14.27 11.31 -4.00
N PRO A 313 -13.03 11.49 -4.48
CA PRO A 313 -11.84 11.01 -3.79
C PRO A 313 -11.74 11.64 -2.39
N ILE A 314 -11.47 10.81 -1.39
CA ILE A 314 -11.12 11.24 -0.03
C ILE A 314 -9.61 11.16 0.11
N VAL A 315 -9.05 12.17 0.75
CA VAL A 315 -7.63 12.25 1.04
C VAL A 315 -7.34 11.84 2.48
N ASN A 316 -6.38 10.94 2.66
CA ASN A 316 -5.78 10.54 3.92
C ASN A 316 -4.24 10.56 3.81
N TRP A 317 -3.62 11.61 4.35
CA TRP A 317 -2.19 11.84 4.25
C TRP A 317 -1.30 10.88 5.05
N LEU A 318 -1.87 9.93 5.80
CA LEU A 318 -1.12 8.99 6.65
C LEU A 318 -0.01 8.24 5.88
N TRP A 319 -0.22 7.97 4.60
CA TRP A 319 0.69 7.22 3.76
C TRP A 319 1.27 8.05 2.60
N SER A 320 1.29 9.36 2.77
CA SER A 320 1.79 10.29 1.75
C SER A 320 3.30 10.39 1.65
N VAL A 321 4.01 9.73 2.57
CA VAL A 321 5.47 9.70 2.66
C VAL A 321 5.95 8.28 2.38
N GLY A 322 7.02 8.15 1.58
CA GLY A 322 7.65 6.87 1.24
C GLY A 322 8.18 6.83 -0.18
N CYS A 323 8.58 5.65 -0.63
CA CYS A 323 9.11 5.38 -1.97
C CYS A 323 7.99 5.34 -3.04
N HIS A 324 7.40 6.50 -3.33
CA HIS A 324 6.42 6.67 -4.39
C HIS A 324 6.51 8.08 -5.00
N PRO A 325 6.14 8.26 -6.27
CA PRO A 325 6.32 9.55 -6.94
C PRO A 325 5.23 10.59 -6.59
N PHE A 326 4.13 10.18 -5.97
CA PHE A 326 2.95 11.03 -5.71
C PHE A 326 3.13 12.09 -4.61
N GLY A 327 2.32 13.16 -4.73
CA GLY A 327 2.06 14.15 -3.68
C GLY A 327 3.20 15.10 -3.35
N PRO A 328 2.98 16.05 -2.44
CA PRO A 328 4.01 17.03 -2.06
C PRO A 328 4.94 16.50 -0.95
N PHE A 329 4.63 15.35 -0.35
CA PHE A 329 5.30 14.85 0.85
C PHE A 329 6.31 13.72 0.60
N SER A 330 6.23 13.00 -0.52
CA SER A 330 7.36 12.18 -0.98
C SER A 330 8.32 13.01 -1.84
N ASN A 331 9.57 12.58 -2.01
CA ASN A 331 10.59 13.21 -2.85
C ASN A 331 11.41 12.18 -3.65
N THR A 332 10.78 11.08 -4.06
CA THR A 332 11.47 9.96 -4.71
C THR A 332 10.99 9.76 -6.16
N SER A 333 11.92 9.57 -7.09
CA SER A 333 11.66 9.21 -8.50
C SER A 333 11.63 7.70 -8.74
N GLN A 334 11.54 6.91 -7.67
CA GLN A 334 11.39 5.47 -7.67
C GLN A 334 10.01 5.08 -7.15
N MET A 335 9.61 3.85 -7.43
CA MET A 335 8.33 3.30 -7.02
C MET A 335 8.53 2.00 -6.25
N SER A 336 7.92 1.93 -5.07
CA SER A 336 7.87 0.74 -4.23
C SER A 336 7.46 -0.50 -5.04
N GLN A 337 8.12 -1.62 -4.79
CA GLN A 337 7.74 -2.90 -5.38
C GLN A 337 6.28 -3.26 -5.06
N MET A 338 5.78 -2.88 -3.88
CA MET A 338 4.36 -3.06 -3.53
C MET A 338 3.45 -2.34 -4.53
N LEU A 339 3.78 -1.11 -4.92
CA LEU A 339 3.00 -0.35 -5.90
C LEU A 339 3.14 -0.92 -7.32
N GLN A 340 4.32 -1.43 -7.68
CA GLN A 340 4.52 -2.13 -8.96
C GLN A 340 3.67 -3.39 -9.05
N ASP A 341 3.69 -4.23 -8.02
CA ASP A 341 2.89 -5.47 -7.97
C ASP A 341 1.40 -5.17 -8.00
N VAL A 342 1.00 -4.07 -7.35
CA VAL A 342 -0.37 -3.57 -7.37
C VAL A 342 -0.77 -3.11 -8.77
N ALA A 343 0.08 -2.37 -9.49
CA ALA A 343 -0.19 -1.98 -10.87
C ALA A 343 -0.35 -3.19 -11.80
N LEU A 344 0.52 -4.21 -11.65
CA LEU A 344 0.42 -5.47 -12.39
C LEU A 344 -0.89 -6.21 -12.09
N ARG A 345 -1.25 -6.31 -10.81
CA ARG A 345 -2.50 -6.93 -10.35
C ARG A 345 -3.73 -6.20 -10.90
N ASN A 346 -3.73 -4.87 -10.86
CA ASN A 346 -4.79 -4.05 -11.47
C ASN A 346 -4.94 -4.35 -12.95
N ALA A 347 -3.83 -4.49 -13.68
CA ALA A 347 -3.87 -4.80 -15.10
C ALA A 347 -4.49 -6.18 -15.38
N ILE A 348 -4.15 -7.19 -14.56
CA ILE A 348 -4.74 -8.52 -14.65
C ILE A 348 -6.24 -8.45 -14.34
N TYR A 349 -6.62 -7.79 -13.25
CA TYR A 349 -8.00 -7.62 -12.83
C TYR A 349 -8.85 -6.91 -13.87
N ALA A 350 -8.32 -5.85 -14.49
CA ALA A 350 -8.99 -5.13 -15.57
C ALA A 350 -9.35 -6.04 -16.74
N ARG A 351 -8.41 -6.91 -17.14
CA ARG A 351 -8.58 -7.84 -18.26
C ARG A 351 -9.61 -8.92 -17.91
N VAL A 352 -9.55 -9.45 -16.69
CA VAL A 352 -10.52 -10.45 -16.20
C VAL A 352 -11.92 -9.85 -16.13
N ASP A 353 -12.06 -8.68 -15.54
CA ASP A 353 -13.34 -7.96 -15.42
C ASP A 353 -13.94 -7.66 -16.81
N SER A 354 -13.14 -7.13 -17.73
CA SER A 354 -13.56 -6.87 -19.12
C SER A 354 -13.99 -8.15 -19.85
N ALA A 355 -13.28 -9.26 -19.66
CA ALA A 355 -13.65 -10.54 -20.25
C ALA A 355 -14.94 -11.09 -19.66
N LEU A 356 -15.15 -10.95 -18.33
CA LEU A 356 -16.37 -11.37 -17.66
C LEU A 356 -17.58 -10.56 -18.15
N HIS A 357 -17.44 -9.24 -18.30
CA HIS A 357 -18.48 -8.39 -18.89
C HIS A 357 -18.85 -8.84 -20.30
N ARG A 358 -17.87 -9.01 -21.19
CA ARG A 358 -18.12 -9.49 -22.57
C ARG A 358 -18.84 -10.85 -22.62
N ILE A 359 -18.45 -11.79 -21.76
CA ILE A 359 -19.10 -13.11 -21.68
C ILE A 359 -20.56 -12.97 -21.24
N ARG A 360 -20.84 -12.09 -20.29
CA ARG A 360 -22.20 -11.84 -19.79
C ARG A 360 -23.07 -11.20 -20.86
N ASP A 361 -22.58 -10.15 -21.51
CA ASP A 361 -23.30 -9.46 -22.58
C ASP A 361 -23.66 -10.43 -23.72
N THR A 362 -22.70 -11.27 -24.11
CA THR A 362 -22.91 -12.31 -25.12
C THR A 362 -23.93 -13.35 -24.66
N SER A 363 -23.87 -13.78 -23.39
CA SER A 363 -24.82 -14.72 -22.83
C SER A 363 -26.24 -14.14 -22.78
N GLU A 364 -26.39 -12.88 -22.42
CA GLU A 364 -27.69 -12.19 -22.41
C GLU A 364 -28.24 -12.04 -23.83
N TYR A 365 -27.40 -11.67 -24.79
CA TYR A 365 -27.76 -11.62 -26.20
C TYR A 365 -28.27 -12.97 -26.72
N VAL A 366 -27.54 -14.06 -26.44
CA VAL A 366 -27.95 -15.43 -26.84
C VAL A 366 -29.26 -15.84 -26.18
N GLN A 367 -29.48 -15.47 -24.91
CA GLN A 367 -30.74 -15.76 -24.21
C GLN A 367 -31.92 -15.01 -24.83
N THR A 368 -31.74 -13.73 -25.14
CA THR A 368 -32.74 -12.90 -25.81
C THR A 368 -33.07 -13.46 -27.20
N PHE A 369 -32.04 -13.79 -27.99
CA PHE A 369 -32.21 -14.43 -29.29
C PHE A 369 -32.97 -15.76 -29.19
N ALA A 370 -32.61 -16.64 -28.25
CA ALA A 370 -33.30 -17.91 -28.07
C ALA A 370 -34.77 -17.72 -27.65
N ALA A 371 -35.06 -16.73 -26.80
CA ALA A 371 -36.42 -16.43 -26.38
C ALA A 371 -37.30 -15.88 -27.53
N GLU A 372 -36.70 -15.12 -28.43
CA GLU A 372 -37.38 -14.50 -29.57
C GLU A 372 -37.62 -15.51 -30.72
N TYR A 373 -36.57 -16.25 -31.10
CA TYR A 373 -36.55 -17.03 -32.33
C TYR A 373 -36.68 -18.56 -32.14
N LEU A 374 -36.41 -19.11 -30.95
CA LEU A 374 -36.50 -20.55 -30.69
C LEU A 374 -37.79 -20.91 -29.92
N LYS A 375 -38.94 -20.49 -30.45
CA LYS A 375 -40.28 -20.93 -30.00
C LYS A 375 -40.69 -22.20 -30.75
N THR A 376 -41.44 -23.09 -30.11
CA THR A 376 -42.03 -24.25 -30.81
C THR A 376 -43.15 -23.80 -31.76
N SER A 377 -43.55 -24.65 -32.69
CA SER A 377 -44.66 -24.39 -33.65
C SER A 377 -46.02 -24.06 -32.99
N LEU A 378 -46.15 -24.25 -31.67
CA LEU A 378 -47.32 -23.92 -30.87
C LEU A 378 -47.14 -22.63 -30.02
N GLY A 379 -46.06 -21.87 -30.24
CA GLY A 379 -45.78 -20.62 -29.52
C GLY A 379 -45.22 -20.79 -28.10
N GLU A 380 -45.02 -22.02 -27.62
CA GLU A 380 -44.38 -22.28 -26.34
C GLU A 380 -42.85 -22.11 -26.43
N PRO A 381 -42.19 -21.62 -25.36
CA PRO A 381 -40.73 -21.59 -25.32
C PRO A 381 -40.21 -23.03 -25.46
N SER A 382 -39.41 -23.30 -26.49
CA SER A 382 -38.83 -24.62 -26.68
C SER A 382 -37.99 -25.05 -25.48
N ARG A 383 -37.66 -26.34 -25.36
CA ARG A 383 -36.75 -26.92 -24.34
C ARG A 383 -35.35 -26.26 -24.26
N ALA A 384 -35.12 -25.11 -24.88
CA ALA A 384 -33.98 -24.20 -24.74
C ALA A 384 -33.57 -23.92 -23.29
N ARG A 385 -34.50 -23.97 -22.32
CA ARG A 385 -34.19 -23.79 -20.89
C ARG A 385 -33.27 -24.89 -20.30
N LYS A 386 -33.19 -26.08 -20.92
CA LYS A 386 -32.25 -27.16 -20.53
C LYS A 386 -30.87 -27.00 -21.16
N ILE A 387 -30.79 -26.53 -22.40
CA ILE A 387 -29.52 -26.28 -23.11
C ILE A 387 -28.80 -25.08 -22.50
N SER A 388 -29.53 -24.02 -22.12
CA SER A 388 -28.95 -22.85 -21.45
C SER A 388 -28.39 -23.16 -20.05
N ARG A 389 -29.05 -24.02 -19.27
CA ARG A 389 -28.49 -24.56 -18.03
C ARG A 389 -27.24 -25.41 -18.30
N ALA A 390 -27.28 -26.34 -19.25
CA ALA A 390 -26.13 -27.19 -19.57
C ALA A 390 -24.91 -26.40 -20.07
N LEU A 391 -25.09 -25.38 -20.91
CA LEU A 391 -24.02 -24.48 -21.37
C LEU A 391 -23.49 -23.58 -20.25
N SER A 392 -24.37 -22.99 -19.43
CA SER A 392 -23.93 -22.17 -18.29
C SER A 392 -23.19 -22.99 -17.22
N TYR A 393 -23.59 -24.24 -16.94
CA TYR A 393 -22.86 -25.15 -16.03
C TYR A 393 -21.58 -25.74 -16.66
N GLY A 394 -21.61 -26.08 -17.95
CA GLY A 394 -20.44 -26.59 -18.69
C GLY A 394 -19.36 -25.52 -18.90
N TRP A 395 -19.75 -24.26 -19.14
CA TRP A 395 -18.83 -23.14 -19.20
C TRP A 395 -18.37 -22.70 -17.81
N LYS A 396 -19.25 -22.60 -16.81
CA LYS A 396 -18.80 -22.34 -15.42
C LYS A 396 -17.77 -23.36 -14.93
N SER A 397 -17.90 -24.63 -15.31
CA SER A 397 -16.93 -25.68 -14.94
C SER A 397 -15.64 -25.66 -15.79
N SER A 398 -15.72 -25.38 -17.09
CA SER A 398 -14.53 -25.24 -17.96
C SER A 398 -13.73 -23.97 -17.66
N THR A 399 -14.42 -22.85 -17.47
CA THR A 399 -13.85 -21.57 -17.05
C THR A 399 -13.31 -21.67 -15.64
N ARG A 400 -14.01 -22.32 -14.68
CA ARG A 400 -13.40 -22.66 -13.38
C ARG A 400 -12.14 -23.48 -13.56
N ARG A 401 -12.11 -24.57 -14.35
CA ARG A 401 -10.89 -25.39 -14.50
C ARG A 401 -9.73 -24.62 -15.10
N LYS A 402 -9.96 -23.83 -16.16
CA LYS A 402 -8.91 -22.99 -16.77
C LYS A 402 -8.44 -21.87 -15.83
N LEU A 403 -9.35 -21.27 -15.05
CA LEU A 403 -9.01 -20.30 -14.01
C LEU A 403 -8.50 -20.94 -12.71
N THR A 404 -8.69 -22.24 -12.46
CA THR A 404 -8.04 -22.95 -11.35
C THR A 404 -6.59 -23.22 -11.71
N CYS A 405 -6.32 -23.56 -12.99
CA CYS A 405 -4.96 -23.52 -13.53
C CYS A 405 -4.38 -22.10 -13.49
N MET A 406 -5.16 -21.06 -13.78
CA MET A 406 -4.67 -19.67 -13.70
C MET A 406 -4.53 -19.18 -12.26
N ASN A 407 -5.35 -19.66 -11.31
CA ASN A 407 -5.18 -19.45 -9.87
C ASN A 407 -3.87 -20.10 -9.42
N LEU A 408 -3.51 -21.29 -9.91
CA LEU A 408 -2.18 -21.87 -9.69
C LEU A 408 -1.03 -21.04 -10.28
N TYR A 409 -1.29 -20.09 -11.19
CA TYR A 409 -0.30 -19.11 -11.71
C TYR A 409 -0.48 -17.69 -11.13
N LEU A 410 -1.49 -17.46 -10.30
CA LEU A 410 -1.78 -16.19 -9.61
C LEU A 410 -1.59 -16.32 -8.09
N THR A 411 -1.56 -17.55 -7.57
CA THR A 411 -1.12 -17.94 -6.23
C THR A 411 0.33 -18.45 -6.22
N ASN A 412 1.00 -18.52 -7.37
CA ASN A 412 2.45 -18.71 -7.49
C ASN A 412 3.05 -17.45 -8.10
#